data_AF-A0A958MTT0-F1
#
_entry.id   AF-A0A958MTT0-F1
#
_cell.length_a   1.000
_cell.length_b   1.000
_cell.length_c   1.000
_cell.angle_alpha   90.00
_cell.angle_beta   90.00
_cell.angle_gamma   90.00
#
_symmetry.space_group_name_H-M   'P 1'
#
loop_
_entity.id
_entity.type
_entity.pdbx_description
1 polymer ?
#
loop_
_entity_poly.entity_id
_entity_poly.type
_entity_poly.pdbx_seq_one_letter_code
_entity_poly.pdbx_strand_id
1 'polypeptide(L)'
;MARVLLVTPNLPPSPEPESLLAWRLANTLAESQHQVKILTGPHHYAEFPEFHSRVEVLQIFKRWSLLELPRIFPLWLQWRPEVLHLLPPPRPKPLWYSLPMTPGAFPMLPRPRVIASFWRLPERGWVFQSAALDAVTVANENQRN
;
A
#
# COMPACT_ATOMS: atom_id res chain seq x y z
N MET A 1 -10.77 13.79 -4.45
CA MET A 1 -9.90 13.64 -3.26
C MET A 1 -10.25 12.31 -2.62
N ALA A 2 -9.30 11.39 -2.56
CA ALA A 2 -9.53 10.02 -2.11
C ALA A 2 -8.65 9.68 -0.90
N ARG A 3 -9.09 8.72 -0.09
CA ARG A 3 -8.32 8.14 1.02
C ARG A 3 -7.63 6.86 0.56
N VAL A 4 -6.30 6.87 0.52
CA VAL A 4 -5.49 5.77 0.01
C VAL A 4 -4.69 5.11 1.13
N LEU A 5 -4.98 3.84 1.41
CA LEU A 5 -4.22 3.04 2.37
C LEU A 5 -3.11 2.31 1.63
N LEU A 6 -1.86 2.65 1.91
CA LEU A 6 -0.70 1.98 1.39
C LEU A 6 -0.15 1.03 2.44
N VAL A 7 -0.11 -0.26 2.16
CA VAL A 7 0.39 -1.29 3.07
C VAL A 7 1.69 -1.81 2.48
N THR A 8 2.83 -1.42 3.06
CA THR A 8 4.17 -1.77 2.59
C THR A 8 5.00 -2.35 3.72
N PRO A 9 5.83 -3.38 3.50
CA PRO A 9 6.67 -3.93 4.54
C PRO A 9 7.79 -2.96 4.93
N ASN A 10 8.28 -2.19 3.95
CA ASN A 10 9.42 -1.31 4.11
C ASN A 10 9.17 0.07 3.46
N LEU A 11 9.91 1.06 3.93
CA LEU A 11 9.98 2.44 3.46
C LEU A 11 11.47 2.86 3.47
N PRO A 12 11.82 3.95 2.76
CA PRO A 12 13.13 4.56 2.89
C PRO A 12 13.45 4.81 4.37
N PRO A 13 14.69 4.55 4.81
CA PRO A 13 15.94 4.46 4.04
C PRO A 13 16.25 3.08 3.43
N SER A 14 15.34 2.09 3.51
CA SER A 14 15.62 0.75 2.98
C SER A 14 16.07 0.82 1.51
N PRO A 15 17.17 0.13 1.13
CA PRO A 15 17.68 0.12 -0.24
C PRO A 15 16.82 -0.71 -1.21
N GLU A 16 15.76 -1.34 -0.71
CA GLU A 16 14.89 -2.18 -1.50
C GLU A 16 14.05 -1.35 -2.50
N PRO A 17 13.93 -1.78 -3.78
CA PRO A 17 13.21 -1.04 -4.80
C PRO A 17 11.72 -0.85 -4.46
N GLU A 18 11.11 -1.79 -3.73
CA GLU A 18 9.73 -1.70 -3.25
C GLU A 18 9.54 -0.54 -2.28
N SER A 19 10.54 -0.26 -1.44
CA SER A 19 10.50 0.85 -0.49
C SER A 19 10.51 2.18 -1.23
N LEU A 20 11.37 2.31 -2.24
CA LEU A 20 11.43 3.50 -3.10
C LEU A 20 10.13 3.68 -3.90
N LEU A 21 9.56 2.59 -4.43
CA LEU A 21 8.29 2.62 -5.14
C LEU A 21 7.15 3.08 -4.22
N ALA A 22 7.05 2.50 -3.01
CA ALA A 22 6.04 2.86 -2.01
C ALA A 22 6.10 4.34 -1.66
N TRP A 23 7.31 4.85 -1.42
CA TRP A 23 7.54 6.25 -1.09
C TRP A 23 7.17 7.19 -2.25
N ARG A 24 7.63 6.89 -3.48
CA ARG A 24 7.27 7.68 -4.67
C ARG A 24 5.76 7.69 -4.90
N LEU A 25 5.12 6.53 -4.80
CA LEU A 25 3.67 6.41 -4.97
C LEU A 25 2.93 7.26 -3.93
N ALA A 26 3.32 7.18 -2.66
CA ALA A 26 2.70 7.98 -1.60
C ALA A 26 2.84 9.49 -1.85
N ASN A 27 4.02 9.96 -2.28
CA ASN A 27 4.25 11.37 -2.59
C ASN A 27 3.44 11.83 -3.80
N THR A 28 3.44 11.08 -4.91
CA THR A 28 2.66 11.44 -6.10
C THR A 28 1.15 11.48 -5.80
N LEU A 29 0.64 10.56 -4.97
CA LEU A 29 -0.74 10.59 -4.50
C LEU A 29 -1.02 11.81 -3.62
N ALA A 30 -0.11 12.16 -2.72
CA ALA A 30 -0.25 13.34 -1.87
C ALA A 30 -0.22 14.65 -2.67
N GLU A 31 0.68 14.77 -3.65
CA GLU A 31 0.78 15.89 -4.60
C GLU A 31 -0.52 16.06 -5.39
N SER A 32 -1.11 14.94 -5.83
CA SER A 32 -2.43 14.87 -6.48
C SER A 32 -3.60 15.09 -5.51
N GLN A 33 -3.34 15.66 -4.33
CA GLN A 33 -4.32 16.05 -3.33
C GLN A 33 -5.04 14.88 -2.62
N HIS A 34 -4.53 13.65 -2.68
CA HIS A 34 -5.09 12.52 -1.92
C HIS A 34 -4.57 12.48 -0.48
N GLN A 35 -5.34 11.89 0.43
CA GLN A 35 -4.89 11.59 1.79
C GLN A 35 -4.30 10.19 1.80
N VAL A 36 -3.06 10.05 2.25
CA VAL A 36 -2.34 8.78 2.20
C VAL A 36 -1.97 8.35 3.61
N LYS A 37 -2.40 7.15 4.01
CA LYS A 37 -1.88 6.49 5.20
C LYS A 37 -1.00 5.33 4.80
N ILE A 38 0.22 5.31 5.29
CA ILE A 38 1.16 4.22 5.04
C ILE A 38 1.22 3.34 6.29
N LEU A 39 0.85 2.07 6.14
CA LEU A 39 1.05 1.07 7.18
C LEU A 39 2.35 0.33 6.89
N THR A 40 3.32 0.48 7.77
CA THR A 40 4.66 -0.12 7.62
C THR A 40 5.07 -0.98 8.80
N GLY A 41 6.06 -1.84 8.56
CA GLY A 41 6.71 -2.64 9.58
C GLY A 41 7.57 -1.83 10.54
N PRO A 42 8.19 -2.48 11.53
CA PRO A 42 9.11 -1.81 12.41
C PRO A 42 10.36 -1.45 11.61
N HIS A 43 10.64 -0.16 11.54
CA HIS A 43 11.89 0.30 10.95
C HIS A 43 13.01 0.22 11.96
N HIS A 44 14.05 -0.53 11.60
CA HIS A 44 15.34 -0.37 12.25
C HIS A 44 15.97 0.93 11.74
N TYR A 45 15.69 2.01 12.46
CA TYR A 45 16.47 3.26 12.51
C TYR A 45 16.89 3.87 11.17
N ALA A 46 16.10 4.81 10.66
CA ALA A 46 16.65 6.11 10.26
C ALA A 46 15.57 7.19 10.25
N GLU A 47 16.03 8.42 10.24
CA GLU A 47 15.25 9.61 9.90
C GLU A 47 14.52 9.35 8.58
N PHE A 48 13.19 9.45 8.61
CA PHE A 48 12.42 9.37 7.38
C PHE A 48 12.76 10.56 6.50
N PRO A 49 12.87 10.39 5.17
CA PRO A 49 12.81 11.53 4.28
C PRO A 49 11.53 12.33 4.57
N GLU A 50 11.61 13.65 4.45
CA GLU A 50 10.46 14.52 4.71
C GLU A 50 9.24 14.06 3.89
N PHE A 51 8.15 13.79 4.59
CA PHE A 51 6.88 13.43 3.98
C PHE A 51 6.04 14.68 3.76
N HIS A 52 5.21 14.64 2.72
CA HIS A 52 4.17 15.64 2.54
C HIS A 52 3.23 15.61 3.77
N SER A 53 2.70 16.77 4.17
CA SER A 53 1.72 16.91 5.28
C SER A 53 0.45 16.06 5.17
N ARG A 54 0.21 15.44 4.01
CA ARG A 54 -0.95 14.56 3.71
C ARG A 54 -0.62 13.08 3.80
N VAL A 55 0.64 12.75 4.06
CA VAL A 55 1.12 11.39 4.24
C VAL A 55 1.33 11.15 5.73
N GLU A 56 0.60 10.17 6.26
CA GLU A 56 0.73 9.74 7.66
C GLU A 56 1.31 8.33 7.67
N VAL A 57 2.44 8.14 8.34
CA VAL A 57 3.09 6.84 8.45
C VAL A 57 2.76 6.21 9.80
N LEU A 58 2.18 5.03 9.76
CA LEU A 58 1.76 4.24 10.92
C LEU A 58 2.58 2.94 10.97
N GLN A 59 3.38 2.81 12.01
CA GLN A 59 4.16 1.60 12.29
C GLN A 59 3.36 0.64 13.15
N ILE A 60 2.53 -0.19 12.51
CA ILE A 60 1.59 -1.07 13.24
C ILE A 60 2.16 -2.47 13.37
N PHE A 61 2.94 -2.92 12.39
CA PHE A 61 3.41 -4.31 12.38
C PHE A 61 4.68 -4.43 13.20
N LYS A 62 4.72 -5.41 14.09
CA LYS A 62 6.00 -5.87 14.68
C LYS A 62 6.74 -6.82 13.75
N ARG A 63 5.99 -7.53 12.91
CA ARG A 63 6.47 -8.46 11.89
C ARG A 63 5.46 -8.46 10.76
N TRP A 64 5.93 -8.58 9.53
CA TRP A 64 5.02 -8.75 8.39
C TRP A 64 4.42 -10.16 8.41
N SER A 65 3.17 -10.28 8.83
CA SER A 65 2.44 -11.55 8.92
C SER A 65 0.95 -11.33 8.69
N LEU A 66 0.28 -12.29 8.05
CA LEU A 66 -1.18 -12.25 7.89
C LEU A 66 -1.91 -12.27 9.24
N LEU A 67 -1.29 -12.83 10.28
CA LEU A 67 -1.84 -12.84 11.64
C LEU A 67 -1.93 -11.44 12.27
N GLU A 68 -1.25 -10.45 11.69
CA GLU A 68 -1.32 -9.06 12.13
C GLU A 68 -2.46 -8.28 11.42
N LEU A 69 -3.10 -8.85 10.38
CA LEU A 69 -4.22 -8.20 9.69
C LEU A 69 -5.39 -7.83 10.62
N PRO A 70 -5.78 -8.63 11.63
CA PRO A 70 -6.82 -8.23 12.58
C PRO A 70 -6.50 -6.92 13.33
N ARG A 71 -5.22 -6.54 13.45
CA ARG A 71 -4.82 -5.25 14.06
C ARG A 71 -5.00 -4.05 13.12
N ILE A 72 -4.93 -4.27 11.81
CA ILE A 72 -5.24 -3.24 10.81
C ILE A 72 -6.73 -2.96 10.76
N PHE A 73 -7.54 -3.99 11.03
CA PHE A 73 -8.98 -3.96 10.81
C PHE A 73 -9.72 -2.78 11.46
N PRO A 74 -9.45 -2.41 12.73
CA PRO A 74 -10.07 -1.24 13.34
C PRO A 74 -9.68 0.07 12.66
N LEU A 75 -8.40 0.22 12.28
CA LEU A 75 -7.91 1.41 11.57
C LEU A 75 -8.55 1.53 10.19
N TRP A 76 -8.71 0.39 9.52
CA TRP A 76 -9.39 0.32 8.24
C TRP A 76 -10.86 0.75 8.35
N LEU A 77 -11.58 0.27 9.37
CA LEU A 77 -12.99 0.65 9.63
C LEU A 77 -13.17 2.12 10.02
N GLN A 78 -12.26 2.65 10.84
CA GLN A 78 -12.31 4.05 11.28
C GLN A 78 -11.99 4.99 10.13
N TRP A 79 -10.94 4.69 9.37
CA TRP A 79 -10.46 5.59 8.33
C TRP A 79 -11.22 5.46 7.01
N ARG A 80 -11.80 4.29 6.71
CA ARG A 80 -12.57 3.99 5.50
C ARG A 80 -11.85 4.40 4.19
N PRO A 81 -10.67 3.82 3.88
CA PRO A 81 -10.00 4.08 2.62
C PRO A 81 -10.88 3.67 1.44
N GLU A 82 -10.79 4.47 0.38
CA GLU A 82 -11.44 4.19 -0.90
C GLU A 82 -10.57 3.27 -1.76
N VAL A 83 -9.25 3.42 -1.63
CA VAL A 83 -8.25 2.64 -2.37
C VAL A 83 -7.31 1.98 -1.38
N LEU A 84 -7.07 0.68 -1.58
CA LEU A 84 -6.11 -0.11 -0.82
C LEU A 84 -5.02 -0.62 -1.76
N HIS A 85 -3.79 -0.19 -1.53
CA HIS A 85 -2.61 -0.70 -2.22
C HIS A 85 -1.80 -1.57 -1.26
N LEU A 86 -1.62 -2.84 -1.63
CA LEU A 86 -0.82 -3.80 -0.88
C LEU A 86 0.45 -4.11 -1.66
N LEU A 87 1.61 -3.77 -1.10
CA LEU A 87 2.91 -4.09 -1.65
C LEU A 87 3.43 -5.34 -0.96
N PRO A 88 3.63 -6.46 -1.68
CA PRO A 88 4.16 -7.68 -1.09
C PRO A 88 5.64 -7.50 -0.70
N PRO A 89 6.12 -8.22 0.33
CA PRO A 89 7.52 -8.20 0.69
C PRO A 89 8.42 -8.83 -0.38
N PRO A 90 9.66 -8.32 -0.56
CA PRO A 90 10.57 -8.72 -1.63
C PRO A 90 10.95 -10.20 -1.61
N ARG A 91 10.86 -10.87 -0.45
CA ARG A 91 11.17 -12.29 -0.34
C ARG A 91 10.20 -13.00 0.60
N PRO A 92 9.35 -13.90 0.09
CA PRO A 92 8.69 -14.84 0.98
C PRO A 92 9.73 -15.81 1.51
N LYS A 93 9.99 -15.79 2.83
CA LYS A 93 10.62 -16.95 3.46
C LYS A 93 9.64 -18.12 3.29
N PRO A 94 10.04 -19.23 2.65
CA PRO A 94 9.09 -20.26 2.25
C PRO A 94 8.60 -21.00 3.50
N LEU A 95 7.29 -21.05 3.71
CA LEU A 95 6.68 -22.25 4.31
C LEU A 95 5.16 -22.45 4.08
N TRP A 96 4.36 -21.50 3.56
CA TRP A 96 2.89 -21.69 3.54
C TRP A 96 2.11 -20.99 2.41
N TYR A 97 2.70 -20.80 1.22
CA TYR A 97 2.11 -20.08 0.06
C TYR A 97 0.82 -20.66 -0.58
N SER A 98 0.04 -21.48 0.13
CA SER A 98 -1.14 -22.17 -0.40
C SER A 98 -2.43 -21.88 0.38
N LEU A 99 -2.59 -20.69 0.97
CA LEU A 99 -3.93 -20.20 1.26
C LEU A 99 -4.39 -19.37 0.05
N PRO A 100 -5.26 -19.90 -0.82
CA PRO A 100 -5.87 -19.08 -1.85
C PRO A 100 -6.67 -18.00 -1.13
N MET A 101 -6.22 -16.74 -1.24
CA MET A 101 -7.14 -15.62 -1.10
C MET A 101 -8.08 -15.70 -2.30
N THR A 102 -9.11 -16.54 -2.21
CA THR A 102 -10.27 -16.42 -3.09
C THR A 102 -10.93 -15.07 -2.78
N PRO A 103 -11.18 -14.21 -3.78
CA PRO A 103 -11.80 -12.89 -3.58
C PRO A 103 -13.24 -12.90 -3.03
N GLY A 104 -13.71 -14.02 -2.45
CA GLY A 104 -15.06 -14.24 -1.94
C GLY A 104 -15.16 -14.55 -0.44
N ALA A 105 -14.06 -14.69 0.29
CA ALA A 105 -14.07 -15.16 1.68
C ALA A 105 -14.40 -14.10 2.76
N PHE A 106 -14.66 -12.85 2.37
CA PHE A 106 -15.12 -11.79 3.29
C PHE A 106 -16.54 -11.33 2.91
N PRO A 107 -17.59 -12.09 3.25
CA PRO A 107 -18.95 -11.61 3.14
C PRO A 107 -19.26 -10.77 4.39
N MET A 108 -19.41 -9.45 4.25
CA MET A 108 -20.15 -8.52 5.16
C MET A 108 -19.55 -7.12 5.34
N LEU A 109 -18.52 -6.72 4.59
CA LEU A 109 -18.01 -5.35 4.67
C LEU A 109 -18.36 -4.53 3.42
N PRO A 110 -18.72 -3.23 3.55
CA PRO A 110 -18.78 -2.34 2.41
C PRO A 110 -17.43 -2.41 1.69
N ARG A 111 -17.45 -2.91 0.45
CA ARG A 111 -16.24 -3.23 -0.30
C ARG A 111 -15.58 -1.92 -0.75
N PRO A 112 -14.40 -1.54 -0.23
CA PRO A 112 -13.59 -0.59 -0.99
C PRO A 112 -13.28 -1.21 -2.36
N ARG A 113 -13.00 -0.37 -3.35
CA ARG A 113 -12.43 -0.86 -4.60
C ARG A 113 -11.02 -1.33 -4.28
N VAL A 114 -10.89 -2.61 -3.95
CA VAL A 114 -9.60 -3.26 -3.78
C VAL A 114 -8.97 -3.38 -5.16
N ILE A 115 -8.17 -2.39 -5.53
CA ILE A 115 -7.28 -2.50 -6.69
C ILE A 115 -6.01 -3.17 -6.16
N ALA A 116 -6.07 -4.50 -6.04
CA ALA A 116 -4.89 -5.29 -5.78
C ALA A 116 -4.05 -5.32 -7.06
N SER A 117 -3.14 -4.37 -7.21
CA SER A 117 -2.15 -4.38 -8.28
C SER A 117 -1.01 -5.32 -7.90
N PHE A 118 -0.99 -6.53 -8.47
CA PHE A 118 0.12 -7.47 -8.30
C PHE A 118 1.29 -7.04 -9.17
N TRP A 119 2.25 -6.32 -8.59
CA TRP A 119 3.53 -6.05 -9.25
C TRP A 119 4.45 -7.24 -9.04
N ARG A 120 4.48 -8.17 -9.99
CA ARG A 120 5.65 -9.02 -10.16
C ARG A 120 6.67 -8.17 -10.92
N LEU A 121 7.65 -7.59 -10.23
CA LEU A 121 8.82 -7.01 -10.89
C LEU A 121 9.49 -8.14 -11.69
N PRO A 122 9.56 -8.07 -13.03
CA PRO A 122 10.42 -8.98 -13.77
C PRO A 122 11.86 -8.67 -13.36
N GLU A 123 12.64 -9.70 -13.02
CA GLU A 123 13.98 -9.57 -12.45
C GLU A 123 15.01 -8.84 -13.36
N ARG A 124 14.63 -8.41 -14.58
CA ARG A 124 15.48 -7.63 -15.48
C ARG A 124 14.64 -6.70 -16.37
N GLY A 125 15.04 -5.42 -16.40
CA GLY A 125 14.66 -4.46 -17.43
C GLY A 125 13.59 -3.46 -17.00
N TRP A 126 13.94 -2.18 -17.07
CA TRP A 126 13.08 -1.03 -16.76
C TRP A 126 11.90 -0.89 -17.74
N VAL A 127 10.68 -0.66 -17.24
CA VAL A 127 9.71 0.39 -17.67
C VAL A 127 8.70 0.59 -16.53
N PHE A 128 8.70 1.76 -15.88
CA PHE A 128 7.63 2.19 -14.97
C PHE A 128 7.04 3.49 -15.50
N GLN A 129 5.86 3.43 -16.13
CA GLN A 129 5.11 4.64 -16.46
C GLN A 129 3.58 4.48 -16.59
N SER A 130 3.02 3.27 -16.66
CA SER A 130 1.59 3.12 -16.96
C SER A 130 0.64 3.18 -15.76
N ALA A 131 1.01 2.65 -14.59
CA ALA A 131 -0.01 2.45 -13.54
C ALA A 131 -0.15 3.56 -12.49
N ALA A 132 0.84 4.44 -12.34
CA ALA A 132 0.60 5.70 -11.62
C ALA A 132 -0.46 6.52 -12.37
N LEU A 133 -0.40 6.48 -13.71
CA LEU A 133 -1.46 7.03 -14.55
C LEU A 133 -2.78 6.31 -14.32
N ASP A 134 -2.84 4.97 -14.32
CA ASP A 134 -4.11 4.27 -14.13
C ASP A 134 -4.74 4.52 -12.75
N ALA A 135 -3.95 4.55 -11.66
CA ALA A 135 -4.45 4.87 -10.32
C ALA A 135 -4.96 6.32 -10.22
N VAL A 136 -4.23 7.28 -10.82
CA VAL A 136 -4.65 8.68 -10.93
C VAL A 136 -5.87 8.83 -11.83
N THR A 137 -5.96 8.04 -12.90
CA THR A 137 -7.09 8.07 -13.85
C THR A 137 -8.35 7.53 -13.20
N VAL A 138 -8.26 6.41 -12.48
CA VAL A 138 -9.38 5.86 -11.69
C VAL A 138 -9.78 6.81 -10.56
N ALA A 139 -8.82 7.47 -9.91
CA ALA A 139 -9.11 8.47 -8.88
C ALA A 139 -9.78 9.73 -9.45
N ASN A 140 -9.40 10.15 -10.65
CA ASN A 140 -9.98 11.31 -11.36
C ASN A 140 -11.36 11.01 -11.98
N GLU A 141 -11.60 9.79 -12.46
CA GLU A 141 -12.91 9.36 -12.95
C GLU A 141 -13.98 9.46 -11.86
N ASN A 142 -13.62 9.14 -10.61
CA ASN A 142 -14.52 9.27 -9.46
C ASN A 142 -14.84 10.74 -9.08
N GLN A 143 -14.18 11.75 -9.64
CA GLN A 143 -14.54 13.16 -9.42
C GLN A 143 -15.50 13.72 -10.48
N ARG A 144 -15.76 12.97 -11.56
CA ARG A 144 -16.62 13.41 -12.67
C ARG A 144 -18.04 12.84 -12.63
N ASN A 145 -18.29 11.85 -11.76
CA ASN A 145 -19.62 11.32 -11.45
C ASN A 145 -20.03 11.76 -10.05
#